data_AF-C8XG17-F1
#
_entry.id   AF-C8XG17-F1
#
_cell.length_a   1.000
_cell.length_b   1.000
_cell.length_c   1.000
_cell.angle_alpha   90.00
_cell.angle_beta   90.00
_cell.angle_gamma   90.00
#
_symmetry.space_group_name_H-M   'P 1'
#
loop_
_entity.id
_entity.type
_entity.pdbx_description
1 polymer ?
#
loop_
_entity_poly.entity_id
_entity_poly.type
_entity_poly.pdbx_seq_one_letter_code
_entity_poly.pdbx_strand_id
1 'polypeptide(L)'
;MMVRRGRRFVGWSRSIGTVVVLATLAACAGSPVAGTATLTPTTPSSPSTSAPSTTRSTPPTPSSSAAAPSAATSSDTSTGREPPGSTTAAPGPASGTAAEALAPFFAEVDDIDARLSAAADAINAGLTAEEATFDQQTIDTVDAAAPWAAARAIPAGLDAATEQAVLLVYSNLASRFGALRGGDCLQVGTVPRSTLNADCFVRGHEPKARMAGDIAAARAAAESSPFAAASPDSRAAAEVLLRVEYINKANMGCGTMGGFIATEPLPIEWVTESFGEPELAPTDGRVNGVRFRAVSTASAGWTIELLAC
;
A
#
# COMPACT_ATOMS: atom_id res chain seq x y z
N MET A 1 33.07 -70.79 25.72
CA MET A 1 32.81 -70.25 27.08
C MET A 1 32.42 -68.79 26.93
N MET A 2 31.34 -68.38 27.60
CA MET A 2 30.49 -67.22 27.32
C MET A 2 31.21 -65.85 27.27
N VAL A 3 30.93 -65.07 26.22
CA VAL A 3 31.19 -63.62 26.16
C VAL A 3 29.90 -62.89 26.55
N ARG A 4 29.90 -62.22 27.71
CA ARG A 4 28.77 -61.40 28.20
C ARG A 4 28.81 -60.01 27.54
N ARG A 5 27.72 -59.69 26.83
CA ARG A 5 27.36 -58.36 26.31
C ARG A 5 27.13 -57.36 27.46
N GLY A 6 27.78 -56.20 27.39
CA GLY A 6 27.38 -54.99 28.10
C GLY A 6 26.81 -53.97 27.10
N ARG A 7 25.49 -53.73 27.15
CA ARG A 7 24.81 -52.65 26.43
C ARG A 7 24.99 -51.35 27.23
N ARG A 8 25.52 -50.30 26.61
CA ARG A 8 25.39 -48.91 27.08
C ARG A 8 24.40 -48.18 26.18
N PHE A 9 23.36 -47.62 26.81
CA PHE A 9 22.43 -46.68 26.20
C PHE A 9 23.14 -45.33 25.99
N VAL A 10 23.12 -44.82 24.76
CA VAL A 10 23.49 -43.44 24.44
C VAL A 10 22.19 -42.72 24.10
N GLY A 11 21.75 -41.84 24.99
CA GLY A 11 20.67 -40.89 24.74
C GLY A 11 21.22 -39.71 23.96
N TRP A 12 20.61 -39.40 22.82
CA TRP A 12 20.95 -38.26 22.00
C TRP A 12 19.80 -37.25 22.08
N SER A 13 19.99 -36.20 22.87
CA SER A 13 19.11 -35.02 22.90
C SER A 13 19.40 -34.17 21.67
N ARG A 14 18.38 -33.96 20.83
CA ARG A 14 18.42 -32.98 19.73
C ARG A 14 17.99 -31.62 20.26
N SER A 15 18.95 -30.71 20.41
CA SER A 15 18.69 -29.28 20.55
C SER A 15 18.56 -28.68 19.14
N ILE A 16 17.40 -28.13 18.82
CA ILE A 16 17.17 -27.35 17.60
C ILE A 16 17.71 -25.94 17.88
N GLY A 17 18.84 -25.60 17.24
CA GLY A 17 19.41 -24.26 17.27
C GLY A 17 18.72 -23.36 16.25
N THR A 18 18.14 -22.26 16.72
CA THR A 18 17.62 -21.16 15.91
C THR A 18 18.78 -20.47 15.21
N VAL A 19 18.82 -20.51 13.88
CA VAL A 19 19.78 -19.75 13.07
C VAL A 19 19.18 -18.36 12.82
N VAL A 20 19.73 -17.35 13.51
CA VAL A 20 19.48 -15.94 13.19
C VAL A 20 20.42 -15.58 12.05
N VAL A 21 19.87 -15.33 10.86
CA VAL A 21 20.64 -14.82 9.73
C VAL A 21 20.75 -13.30 9.86
N LEU A 22 21.90 -12.83 10.34
CA LEU A 22 22.30 -11.43 10.25
C LEU A 22 22.75 -11.17 8.81
N ALA A 23 21.95 -10.44 8.03
CA ALA A 23 22.38 -9.91 6.74
C ALA A 23 23.17 -8.62 6.96
N THR A 24 24.47 -8.63 6.67
CA THR A 24 25.33 -7.45 6.63
C THR A 24 25.09 -6.69 5.33
N LEU A 25 24.53 -5.47 5.43
CA LEU A 25 24.30 -4.58 4.30
C LEU A 25 25.60 -3.86 3.91
N ALA A 26 26.06 -4.07 2.68
CA ALA A 26 27.11 -3.28 2.04
C ALA A 26 26.49 -2.09 1.31
N ALA A 27 27.06 -0.90 1.50
CA ALA A 27 26.58 0.34 0.90
C ALA A 27 26.98 0.44 -0.58
N CYS A 28 26.00 0.55 -1.47
CA CYS A 28 26.20 1.03 -2.84
C CYS A 28 25.23 2.18 -3.11
N ALA A 29 25.77 3.32 -3.55
CA ALA A 29 25.04 4.52 -3.88
C ALA A 29 24.23 4.33 -5.18
N GLY A 30 22.92 4.55 -5.10
CA GLY A 30 21.99 4.56 -6.23
C GLY A 30 20.70 5.29 -5.82
N SER A 31 20.17 6.10 -6.74
CA SER A 31 19.24 7.23 -6.57
C SER A 31 17.96 7.02 -5.73
N PRO A 32 17.41 8.09 -5.12
CA PRO A 32 16.23 8.01 -4.26
C PRO A 32 14.95 7.98 -5.08
N VAL A 33 14.17 6.90 -4.97
CA VAL A 33 12.72 7.01 -5.13
C VAL A 33 12.17 7.36 -3.76
N ALA A 34 12.00 8.64 -3.50
CA ALA A 34 11.26 9.10 -2.33
C ALA A 34 9.77 8.76 -2.54
N GLY A 35 9.35 7.61 -2.00
CA GLY A 35 7.95 7.20 -1.97
C GLY A 35 7.20 7.97 -0.90
N THR A 36 6.68 9.15 -1.24
CA THR A 36 5.68 9.82 -0.41
C THR A 36 4.34 9.15 -0.66
N ALA A 37 3.84 8.37 0.29
CA ALA A 37 2.47 7.84 0.23
C ALA A 37 1.49 8.93 0.66
N THR A 38 0.61 9.36 -0.25
CA THR A 38 -0.51 10.28 0.02
C THR A 38 -1.81 9.60 -0.39
N LEU A 39 -2.78 9.53 0.53
CA LEU A 39 -4.15 9.12 0.21
C LEU A 39 -5.02 10.36 0.00
N THR A 40 -5.34 10.67 -1.25
CA THR A 40 -6.35 11.68 -1.56
C THR A 40 -7.74 11.05 -1.46
N PRO A 41 -8.71 11.64 -0.74
CA PRO A 41 -10.07 11.13 -0.72
C PRO A 41 -10.68 11.23 -2.13
N THR A 42 -11.14 10.09 -2.66
CA THR A 42 -11.87 10.04 -3.93
C THR A 42 -13.37 10.18 -3.64
N THR A 43 -13.97 11.30 -4.03
CA THR A 43 -15.42 11.47 -4.00
C THR A 43 -16.06 10.60 -5.09
N PRO A 44 -17.10 9.80 -4.80
CA PRO A 44 -17.78 9.01 -5.83
C PRO A 44 -18.54 9.95 -6.77
N SER A 45 -18.18 9.92 -8.05
CA SER A 45 -18.92 10.61 -9.12
C SER A 45 -20.05 9.71 -9.61
N SER A 46 -21.30 10.13 -9.41
CA SER A 46 -22.49 9.47 -9.98
C SER A 46 -22.47 9.52 -11.51
N PRO A 47 -22.95 8.48 -12.22
CA PRO A 47 -23.00 8.47 -13.67
C PRO A 47 -24.21 9.28 -14.15
N SER A 48 -23.97 10.28 -15.00
CA SER A 48 -25.02 10.90 -15.81
C SER A 48 -24.76 10.59 -17.28
N THR A 49 -25.59 9.71 -17.82
CA THR A 49 -25.72 9.43 -19.25
C THR A 49 -26.65 10.47 -19.85
N SER A 50 -26.18 11.31 -20.78
CA SER A 50 -27.00 11.85 -21.88
C SER A 50 -26.13 12.49 -22.97
N ALA A 51 -26.59 12.28 -24.20
CA ALA A 51 -25.90 12.29 -25.48
C ALA A 51 -25.74 13.72 -26.11
N PRO A 52 -25.19 13.85 -27.33
CA PRO A 52 -24.51 15.05 -27.82
C PRO A 52 -25.44 16.10 -28.43
N SER A 53 -24.98 17.35 -28.48
CA SER A 53 -25.53 18.37 -29.36
C SER A 53 -24.43 19.27 -29.92
N THR A 54 -24.44 19.39 -31.24
CA THR A 54 -23.57 20.19 -32.08
C THR A 54 -23.90 21.68 -32.03
N THR A 55 -22.93 22.47 -32.51
CA THR A 55 -23.00 23.78 -33.17
C THR A 55 -22.96 25.09 -32.35
N ARG A 56 -21.83 25.79 -32.58
CA ARG A 56 -21.69 27.13 -33.18
C ARG A 56 -21.35 28.30 -32.23
N SER A 57 -20.20 28.88 -32.56
CA SER A 57 -19.55 30.08 -32.06
C SER A 57 -20.41 31.34 -32.06
N THR A 58 -20.27 32.20 -31.05
CA THR A 58 -19.77 33.60 -31.14
C THR A 58 -19.69 34.26 -29.74
N PRO A 59 -18.73 35.18 -29.47
CA PRO A 59 -18.56 35.88 -28.19
C PRO A 59 -19.28 37.24 -28.17
N PRO A 60 -19.46 37.87 -26.99
CA PRO A 60 -18.70 39.11 -26.78
C PRO A 60 -18.18 39.41 -25.35
N THR A 61 -17.20 40.31 -25.41
CA THR A 61 -16.48 41.24 -24.51
C THR A 61 -17.16 41.81 -23.25
N PRO A 62 -16.35 42.41 -22.32
CA PRO A 62 -16.71 42.76 -20.94
C PRO A 62 -17.05 44.24 -20.75
N SER A 63 -17.70 44.58 -19.62
CA SER A 63 -17.78 45.96 -19.09
C SER A 63 -17.73 45.97 -17.56
N SER A 64 -16.75 46.72 -17.05
CA SER A 64 -16.64 47.19 -15.66
C SER A 64 -17.59 48.36 -15.37
N SER A 65 -17.89 48.56 -14.08
CA SER A 65 -17.62 49.81 -13.32
C SER A 65 -18.79 50.33 -12.46
N ALA A 66 -18.47 50.58 -11.17
CA ALA A 66 -18.91 51.68 -10.27
C ALA A 66 -20.43 51.87 -9.98
N ALA A 67 -20.92 52.42 -8.88
CA ALA A 67 -20.49 52.81 -7.52
C ALA A 67 -21.80 53.15 -6.73
N ALA A 68 -21.71 53.26 -5.39
CA ALA A 68 -22.76 53.56 -4.39
C ALA A 68 -23.40 54.98 -4.51
N PRO A 69 -24.20 55.58 -3.55
CA PRO A 69 -24.77 55.14 -2.24
C PRO A 69 -26.21 55.65 -1.88
N SER A 70 -26.67 55.40 -0.63
CA SER A 70 -27.69 56.13 0.19
C SER A 70 -29.19 56.03 -0.20
N ALA A 71 -30.22 56.04 0.67
CA ALA A 71 -30.41 56.12 2.12
C ALA A 71 -31.90 55.80 2.48
N ALA A 72 -32.16 55.61 3.79
CA ALA A 72 -33.38 55.95 4.55
C ALA A 72 -34.63 55.00 4.62
N THR A 73 -34.78 54.43 5.83
CA THR A 73 -35.96 54.44 6.75
C THR A 73 -37.32 53.84 6.33
N SER A 74 -37.72 52.72 6.95
CA SER A 74 -38.77 52.65 8.00
C SER A 74 -39.32 51.22 8.19
N SER A 75 -39.44 50.87 9.48
CA SER A 75 -40.35 49.94 10.16
C SER A 75 -41.22 48.99 9.33
N ASP A 76 -41.09 47.69 9.59
CA ASP A 76 -42.28 46.92 9.93
C ASP A 76 -41.96 45.72 10.83
N THR A 77 -42.72 45.62 11.91
CA THR A 77 -42.68 44.52 12.86
C THR A 77 -43.45 43.36 12.25
N SER A 78 -42.75 42.31 11.85
CA SER A 78 -43.34 40.99 11.66
C SER A 78 -42.51 39.96 12.41
N THR A 79 -43.19 39.28 13.32
CA THR A 79 -42.77 38.09 14.06
C THR A 79 -42.33 36.99 13.09
N GLY A 80 -41.08 37.07 12.65
CA GLY A 80 -40.39 36.04 11.88
C GLY A 80 -39.99 34.90 12.79
N ARG A 81 -40.77 33.82 12.75
CA ARG A 81 -40.44 32.51 13.30
C ARG A 81 -39.01 32.13 12.89
N GLU A 82 -38.13 32.02 13.87
CA GLU A 82 -36.78 31.49 13.74
C GLU A 82 -36.86 30.14 13.00
N PRO A 83 -36.21 29.98 11.83
CA PRO A 83 -36.07 28.67 11.23
C PRO A 83 -35.25 27.83 12.21
N PRO A 84 -35.65 26.57 12.50
CA PRO A 84 -34.80 25.71 13.31
C PRO A 84 -33.43 25.67 12.64
N GLY A 85 -32.40 26.09 13.38
CA GLY A 85 -31.02 25.93 12.97
C GLY A 85 -30.81 24.45 12.68
N SER A 86 -30.81 24.10 11.40
CA SER A 86 -30.35 22.81 10.92
C SER A 86 -28.88 22.73 11.30
N THR A 87 -28.63 22.21 12.50
CA THR A 87 -27.33 21.71 12.87
C THR A 87 -27.16 20.50 11.97
N THR A 88 -26.59 20.70 10.79
CA THR A 88 -26.11 19.61 9.94
C THR A 88 -25.03 18.95 10.77
N ALA A 89 -25.43 17.95 11.56
CA ALA A 89 -24.52 17.02 12.16
C ALA A 89 -23.67 16.47 11.01
N ALA A 90 -22.35 16.62 11.12
CA ALA A 90 -21.44 15.94 10.23
C ALA A 90 -21.89 14.46 10.15
N PRO A 91 -21.98 13.87 8.95
CA PRO A 91 -22.37 12.47 8.84
C PRO A 91 -21.50 11.65 9.79
N GLY A 92 -22.14 10.99 10.76
CA GLY A 92 -21.44 10.03 11.61
C GLY A 92 -20.79 8.96 10.73
N PRO A 93 -19.74 8.28 11.22
CA PRO A 93 -19.08 7.23 10.43
C PRO A 93 -20.11 6.21 9.97
N ALA A 94 -20.16 5.97 8.66
CA ALA A 94 -21.02 4.96 8.08
C ALA A 94 -20.66 3.61 8.72
N SER A 95 -21.63 3.02 9.42
CA SER A 95 -21.49 1.69 10.03
C SER A 95 -21.92 0.65 9.00
N GLY A 96 -21.08 -0.34 8.78
CA GLY A 96 -21.31 -1.41 7.81
C GLY A 96 -20.50 -2.65 8.16
N THR A 97 -20.41 -3.58 7.21
CA THR A 97 -19.51 -4.74 7.35
C THR A 97 -18.15 -4.44 6.75
N ALA A 98 -17.09 -5.06 7.27
CA ALA A 98 -15.76 -4.92 6.67
C ALA A 98 -15.73 -5.49 5.24
N ALA A 99 -16.55 -6.52 4.96
CA ALA A 99 -16.70 -7.09 3.63
C ALA A 99 -17.16 -6.05 2.58
N GLU A 100 -18.15 -5.21 2.90
CA GLU A 100 -18.60 -4.14 2.00
C GLU A 100 -17.52 -3.10 1.77
N ALA A 101 -16.81 -2.69 2.84
CA ALA A 101 -15.74 -1.70 2.76
C ALA A 101 -14.51 -2.21 1.97
N LEU A 102 -14.25 -3.51 2.00
CA LEU A 102 -13.12 -4.16 1.31
C LEU A 102 -13.45 -4.63 -0.11
N ALA A 103 -14.69 -4.48 -0.59
CA ALA A 103 -15.05 -4.86 -1.96
C ALA A 103 -14.15 -4.20 -3.03
N PRO A 104 -13.82 -2.90 -2.96
CA PRO A 104 -12.86 -2.27 -3.89
C PRO A 104 -11.46 -2.87 -3.79
N PHE A 105 -11.00 -3.19 -2.59
CA PHE A 105 -9.70 -3.82 -2.39
C PHE A 105 -9.62 -5.18 -3.09
N PHE A 106 -10.61 -6.05 -2.90
CA PHE A 106 -10.59 -7.37 -3.53
C PHE A 106 -10.74 -7.31 -5.05
N ALA A 107 -11.47 -6.32 -5.60
CA ALA A 107 -11.52 -6.10 -7.04
C ALA A 107 -10.13 -5.72 -7.60
N GLU A 108 -9.42 -4.81 -6.94
CA GLU A 108 -8.06 -4.44 -7.33
C GLU A 108 -7.08 -5.62 -7.18
N VAL A 109 -7.24 -6.45 -6.15
CA VAL A 109 -6.43 -7.67 -5.97
C VAL A 109 -6.57 -8.63 -7.16
N ASP A 110 -7.81 -8.88 -7.60
CA ASP A 110 -8.08 -9.78 -8.72
C ASP A 110 -7.48 -9.22 -10.03
N ASP A 111 -7.64 -7.91 -10.28
CA ASP A 111 -7.08 -7.24 -11.45
C ASP A 111 -5.54 -7.24 -11.45
N ILE A 112 -4.92 -6.94 -10.31
CA ILE A 112 -3.46 -6.92 -10.18
C ILE A 112 -2.89 -8.35 -10.25
N ASP A 113 -3.55 -9.37 -9.70
CA ASP A 113 -3.10 -10.76 -9.82
C ASP A 113 -3.04 -11.20 -11.29
N ALA A 114 -4.05 -10.83 -12.08
CA ALA A 114 -4.08 -11.09 -13.51
C ALA A 114 -2.93 -10.37 -14.24
N ARG A 115 -2.70 -9.08 -13.95
CA ARG A 115 -1.59 -8.31 -14.57
C ARG A 115 -0.22 -8.85 -14.18
N LEU A 116 -0.02 -9.26 -12.93
CA LEU A 116 1.22 -9.89 -12.47
C LEU A 116 1.47 -11.23 -13.17
N SER A 117 0.41 -11.98 -13.48
CA SER A 117 0.53 -13.24 -14.22
C SER A 117 0.92 -12.96 -15.68
N ALA A 118 0.26 -11.98 -16.33
CA ALA A 118 0.63 -11.54 -17.68
C ALA A 118 2.05 -10.97 -17.77
N ALA A 119 2.50 -10.23 -16.76
CA ALA A 119 3.87 -9.70 -16.67
C ALA A 119 4.90 -10.84 -16.54
N ALA A 120 4.61 -11.86 -15.73
CA ALA A 120 5.46 -13.04 -15.64
C ALA A 120 5.53 -13.80 -16.98
N ASP A 121 4.42 -13.93 -17.70
CA ASP A 121 4.37 -14.55 -19.02
C ASP A 121 5.21 -13.75 -20.05
N ALA A 122 5.12 -12.42 -20.04
CA ALA A 122 5.91 -11.55 -20.90
C ALA A 122 7.42 -11.69 -20.64
N ILE A 123 7.83 -11.72 -19.37
CA ILE A 123 9.22 -11.97 -19.00
C ILE A 123 9.66 -13.35 -19.48
N ASN A 124 8.88 -14.40 -19.22
CA ASN A 124 9.21 -15.76 -19.61
C ASN A 124 9.33 -15.91 -21.13
N ALA A 125 8.52 -15.20 -21.92
CA ALA A 125 8.61 -15.20 -23.38
C ALA A 125 9.92 -14.58 -23.90
N GLY A 126 10.52 -13.66 -23.14
CA GLY A 126 11.83 -13.06 -23.44
C GLY A 126 13.03 -13.97 -23.11
N LEU A 127 12.80 -15.12 -22.48
CA LEU A 127 13.85 -16.03 -22.02
C LEU A 127 14.06 -17.20 -22.98
N THR A 128 15.30 -17.40 -23.43
CA THR A 128 15.73 -18.60 -24.16
C THR A 128 16.66 -19.48 -23.30
N ALA A 129 17.30 -20.48 -23.89
CA ALA A 129 18.32 -21.27 -23.20
C ALA A 129 19.62 -20.47 -22.94
N GLU A 130 19.95 -19.51 -23.81
CA GLU A 130 21.25 -18.84 -23.82
C GLU A 130 21.15 -17.33 -23.52
N GLU A 131 20.03 -16.71 -23.85
CA GLU A 131 19.81 -15.27 -23.78
C GLU A 131 18.51 -14.90 -23.08
N ALA A 132 18.47 -13.68 -22.57
CA ALA A 132 17.27 -13.00 -22.11
C ALA A 132 17.14 -11.67 -22.86
N THR A 133 15.97 -11.44 -23.47
CA THR A 133 15.65 -10.21 -24.19
C THR A 133 14.38 -9.59 -23.61
N PHE A 134 14.49 -8.35 -23.15
CA PHE A 134 13.36 -7.57 -22.66
C PHE A 134 13.28 -6.25 -23.41
N ASP A 135 12.13 -5.95 -23.97
CA ASP A 135 11.86 -4.68 -24.62
C ASP A 135 11.10 -3.73 -23.69
N GLN A 136 10.88 -2.50 -24.14
CA GLN A 136 10.12 -1.51 -23.37
C GLN A 136 8.69 -2.00 -23.09
N GLN A 137 8.07 -2.74 -24.00
CA GLN A 137 6.73 -3.29 -23.80
C GLN A 137 6.68 -4.28 -22.61
N THR A 138 7.74 -5.08 -22.44
CA THR A 138 7.87 -5.97 -21.28
C THR A 138 7.94 -5.16 -19.98
N ILE A 139 8.73 -4.09 -19.95
CA ILE A 139 8.83 -3.19 -18.79
C ILE A 139 7.46 -2.55 -18.49
N ASP A 140 6.80 -1.99 -19.50
CA ASP A 140 5.50 -1.33 -19.35
C ASP A 140 4.42 -2.31 -18.84
N THR A 141 4.48 -3.57 -19.29
CA THR A 141 3.58 -4.64 -18.81
C THR A 141 3.80 -4.93 -17.33
N VAL A 142 5.06 -4.97 -16.89
CA VAL A 142 5.42 -5.15 -15.48
C VAL A 142 4.96 -3.95 -14.67
N ASP A 143 5.29 -2.72 -15.08
CA ASP A 143 4.93 -1.49 -14.38
C ASP A 143 3.41 -1.31 -14.25
N ALA A 144 2.63 -1.74 -15.25
CA ALA A 144 1.16 -1.74 -15.19
C ALA A 144 0.57 -2.68 -14.13
N ALA A 145 1.37 -3.62 -13.62
CA ALA A 145 1.00 -4.56 -12.56
C ALA A 145 1.35 -4.06 -11.14
N ALA A 146 1.75 -2.79 -10.99
CA ALA A 146 2.10 -2.24 -9.69
C ALA A 146 0.91 -2.26 -8.70
N PRO A 147 1.11 -2.60 -7.42
CA PRO A 147 0.02 -2.91 -6.49
C PRO A 147 -0.63 -1.66 -5.86
N TRP A 148 -0.33 -0.46 -6.36
CA TRP A 148 -0.67 0.80 -5.71
C TRP A 148 -2.17 1.04 -5.54
N ALA A 149 -2.97 0.56 -6.50
CA ALA A 149 -4.43 0.70 -6.43
C ALA A 149 -5.02 -0.14 -5.29
N ALA A 150 -4.58 -1.40 -5.12
CA ALA A 150 -4.95 -2.22 -3.97
C ALA A 150 -4.54 -1.56 -2.65
N ALA A 151 -3.33 -0.99 -2.56
CA ALA A 151 -2.87 -0.32 -1.35
C ALA A 151 -3.81 0.83 -0.92
N ARG A 152 -4.23 1.67 -1.87
CA ARG A 152 -5.13 2.80 -1.63
C ARG A 152 -6.55 2.35 -1.26
N ALA A 153 -6.94 1.15 -1.66
CA ALA A 153 -8.26 0.59 -1.40
C ALA A 153 -8.38 -0.05 0.00
N ILE A 154 -7.29 -0.16 0.77
CA ILE A 154 -7.35 -0.66 2.15
C ILE A 154 -7.97 0.42 3.05
N PRO A 155 -9.15 0.19 3.63
CA PRO A 155 -9.79 1.18 4.49
C PRO A 155 -9.13 1.21 5.88
N ALA A 156 -9.08 2.40 6.47
CA ALA A 156 -8.73 2.56 7.87
C ALA A 156 -9.93 2.23 8.78
N GLY A 157 -9.65 1.66 9.96
CA GLY A 157 -10.68 1.31 10.95
C GLY A 157 -11.13 -0.15 10.90
N LEU A 158 -10.42 -1.00 10.16
CA LEU A 158 -10.56 -2.46 10.30
C LEU A 158 -10.12 -2.90 11.71
N ASP A 159 -10.72 -3.97 12.23
CA ASP A 159 -10.17 -4.63 13.40
C ASP A 159 -8.80 -5.26 13.06
N ALA A 160 -7.98 -5.47 14.09
CA ALA A 160 -6.59 -5.89 13.89
C ALA A 160 -6.44 -7.23 13.15
N ALA A 161 -7.37 -8.18 13.33
CA ALA A 161 -7.29 -9.48 12.67
C ALA A 161 -7.63 -9.37 11.17
N THR A 162 -8.68 -8.60 10.84
CA THR A 162 -9.06 -8.34 9.44
C THR A 162 -7.99 -7.51 8.73
N GLU A 163 -7.46 -6.47 9.38
CA GLU A 163 -6.37 -5.66 8.81
C GLU A 163 -5.14 -6.51 8.50
N GLN A 164 -4.73 -7.38 9.43
CA GLN A 164 -3.60 -8.28 9.22
C GLN A 164 -3.82 -9.21 8.03
N ALA A 165 -5.02 -9.79 7.89
CA ALA A 165 -5.33 -10.67 6.77
C ALA A 165 -5.31 -9.91 5.42
N VAL A 166 -5.79 -8.67 5.39
CA VAL A 166 -5.76 -7.79 4.22
C VAL A 166 -4.33 -7.38 3.85
N LEU A 167 -3.53 -6.99 4.84
CA LEU A 167 -2.11 -6.65 4.65
C LEU A 167 -1.30 -7.85 4.18
N LEU A 168 -1.63 -9.06 4.62
CA LEU A 168 -1.02 -10.29 4.10
C LEU A 168 -1.29 -10.45 2.60
N VAL A 169 -2.55 -10.31 2.15
CA VAL A 169 -2.91 -10.34 0.72
C VAL A 169 -2.15 -9.26 -0.06
N TYR A 170 -2.12 -8.03 0.45
CA TYR A 170 -1.37 -6.94 -0.16
C TYR A 170 0.13 -7.25 -0.27
N SER A 171 0.73 -7.81 0.79
CA SER A 171 2.14 -8.19 0.80
C SER A 171 2.48 -9.25 -0.24
N ASN A 172 1.55 -10.17 -0.54
CA ASN A 172 1.74 -11.14 -1.62
C ASN A 172 1.82 -10.45 -3.00
N LEU A 173 1.01 -9.41 -3.25
CA LEU A 173 1.07 -8.63 -4.49
C LEU A 173 2.37 -7.82 -4.58
N ALA A 174 2.72 -7.10 -3.52
CA ALA A 174 3.95 -6.29 -3.45
C ALA A 174 5.20 -7.15 -3.61
N SER A 175 5.21 -8.34 -2.99
CA SER A 175 6.29 -9.32 -3.11
C SER A 175 6.49 -9.81 -4.53
N ARG A 176 5.42 -10.16 -5.24
CA ARG A 176 5.49 -10.58 -6.63
C ARG A 176 5.90 -9.45 -7.56
N PHE A 177 5.33 -8.26 -7.39
CA PHE A 177 5.74 -7.10 -8.16
C PHE A 177 7.22 -6.78 -7.93
N GLY A 178 7.69 -6.79 -6.68
CA GLY A 178 9.10 -6.63 -6.33
C GLY A 178 10.03 -7.70 -6.93
N ALA A 179 9.56 -8.94 -7.07
CA ALA A 179 10.31 -10.01 -7.74
C ALA A 179 10.48 -9.77 -9.25
N LEU A 180 9.49 -9.12 -9.89
CA LEU A 180 9.55 -8.80 -11.33
C LEU A 180 10.25 -7.46 -11.61
N ARG A 181 10.15 -6.49 -10.70
CA ARG A 181 10.51 -5.10 -10.95
C ARG A 181 11.55 -4.50 -9.99
N GLY A 182 11.67 -5.06 -8.79
CA GLY A 182 12.56 -4.57 -7.74
C GLY A 182 14.04 -4.75 -8.11
N GLY A 183 14.89 -3.89 -7.56
CA GLY A 183 16.31 -3.82 -7.91
C GLY A 183 16.55 -3.54 -9.41
N ASP A 184 17.72 -3.96 -9.88
CA ASP A 184 18.14 -3.84 -11.30
C ASP A 184 17.87 -5.14 -12.10
N CYS A 185 16.87 -5.92 -11.68
CA CYS A 185 16.65 -7.27 -12.19
C CYS A 185 16.11 -7.32 -13.63
N LEU A 186 15.43 -6.25 -14.09
CA LEU A 186 14.80 -6.17 -15.39
C LEU A 186 15.26 -4.88 -16.11
N GLN A 187 16.01 -5.05 -17.21
CA GLN A 187 16.53 -3.95 -18.02
C GLN A 187 16.25 -4.20 -19.49
N VAL A 188 16.02 -3.13 -20.25
CA VAL A 188 15.81 -3.22 -21.71
C VAL A 188 17.11 -3.68 -22.38
N GLY A 189 16.99 -4.64 -23.30
CA GLY A 189 18.07 -5.15 -24.12
C GLY A 189 18.16 -6.67 -24.12
N THR A 190 19.24 -7.17 -24.71
CA THR A 190 19.58 -8.59 -24.76
C THR A 190 20.86 -8.84 -23.98
N VAL A 191 20.81 -9.80 -23.06
CA VAL A 191 21.95 -10.21 -22.24
C VAL A 191 22.06 -11.75 -22.23
N PRO A 192 23.26 -12.32 -22.00
CA PRO A 192 23.38 -13.74 -21.74
C PRO A 192 22.52 -14.13 -20.53
N ARG A 193 21.75 -15.21 -20.63
CA ARG A 193 20.88 -15.68 -19.54
C ARG A 193 21.66 -15.93 -18.25
N SER A 194 22.92 -16.37 -18.36
CA SER A 194 23.81 -16.63 -17.23
C SER A 194 24.18 -15.38 -16.43
N THR A 195 23.98 -14.17 -16.97
CA THR A 195 24.23 -12.91 -16.25
C THR A 195 23.00 -12.38 -15.53
N LEU A 196 21.82 -12.98 -15.73
CA LEU A 196 20.63 -12.61 -14.98
C LEU A 196 20.75 -13.05 -13.53
N ASN A 197 20.30 -12.19 -12.62
CA ASN A 197 20.09 -12.59 -11.24
C ASN A 197 18.79 -13.41 -11.13
N ALA A 198 18.93 -14.74 -11.19
CA ALA A 198 17.80 -15.66 -11.09
C ALA A 198 17.02 -15.52 -9.77
N ASP A 199 17.67 -15.05 -8.69
CA ASP A 199 17.02 -14.88 -7.39
C ASP A 199 15.88 -13.86 -7.43
N CYS A 200 15.92 -12.89 -8.34
CA CYS A 200 14.84 -11.93 -8.50
C CYS A 200 13.54 -12.63 -8.90
N PHE A 201 13.60 -13.48 -9.91
CA PHE A 201 12.41 -14.05 -10.55
C PHE A 201 11.77 -15.20 -9.75
N VAL A 202 12.52 -15.86 -8.85
CA VAL A 202 11.99 -16.98 -8.05
C VAL A 202 11.24 -16.53 -6.79
N ARG A 203 11.52 -15.32 -6.28
CA ARG A 203 10.95 -14.82 -5.01
C ARG A 203 9.44 -14.60 -5.05
N GLY A 204 8.86 -14.43 -6.25
CA GLY A 204 7.42 -14.31 -6.44
C GLY A 204 6.64 -15.64 -6.34
N HIS A 205 7.33 -16.79 -6.35
CA HIS A 205 6.68 -18.10 -6.42
C HIS A 205 5.84 -18.43 -5.19
N GLU A 206 6.42 -18.37 -3.99
CA GLU A 206 5.69 -18.65 -2.75
C GLU A 206 4.48 -17.72 -2.57
N PRO A 207 4.59 -16.39 -2.72
CA PRO A 207 3.43 -15.51 -2.62
C PRO A 207 2.32 -15.84 -3.64
N LYS A 208 2.67 -16.26 -4.87
CA LYS A 208 1.67 -16.70 -5.86
C LYS A 208 0.94 -17.96 -5.40
N ALA A 209 1.68 -18.94 -4.89
CA ALA A 209 1.11 -20.21 -4.44
C ALA A 209 0.13 -20.04 -3.28
N ARG A 210 0.38 -19.06 -2.41
CA ARG A 210 -0.43 -18.78 -1.22
C ARG A 210 -1.67 -17.93 -1.49
N MET A 211 -1.61 -17.09 -2.53
CA MET A 211 -2.56 -16.00 -2.77
C MET A 211 -4.04 -16.42 -2.64
N ALA A 212 -4.44 -17.52 -3.25
CA ALA A 212 -5.84 -17.97 -3.22
C ALA A 212 -6.33 -18.29 -1.79
N GLY A 213 -5.48 -18.91 -0.97
CA GLY A 213 -5.78 -19.21 0.43
C GLY A 213 -5.83 -17.95 1.28
N ASP A 214 -4.88 -17.04 1.09
CA ASP A 214 -4.81 -15.77 1.83
C ASP A 214 -5.99 -14.85 1.48
N ILE A 215 -6.43 -14.79 0.22
CA ILE A 215 -7.65 -14.07 -0.20
C ILE A 215 -8.90 -14.65 0.46
N ALA A 216 -9.05 -15.98 0.45
CA ALA A 216 -10.19 -16.63 1.07
C ALA A 216 -10.25 -16.36 2.58
N ALA A 217 -9.10 -16.40 3.26
CA ALA A 217 -9.01 -16.08 4.68
C ALA A 217 -9.35 -14.61 4.96
N ALA A 218 -8.86 -13.67 4.15
CA ALA A 218 -9.18 -12.25 4.29
C ALA A 218 -10.66 -11.95 4.07
N ARG A 219 -11.31 -12.58 3.08
CA ARG A 219 -12.75 -12.47 2.84
C ARG A 219 -13.56 -13.00 4.03
N ALA A 220 -13.19 -14.18 4.55
CA ALA A 220 -13.85 -14.76 5.71
C ALA A 220 -13.71 -13.90 6.97
N ALA A 221 -12.54 -13.31 7.22
CA ALA A 221 -12.34 -12.36 8.31
C ALA A 221 -13.25 -11.14 8.15
N ALA A 222 -13.28 -10.55 6.95
CA ALA A 222 -14.08 -9.37 6.65
C ALA A 222 -15.60 -9.60 6.78
N GLU A 223 -16.11 -10.78 6.46
CA GLU A 223 -17.52 -11.15 6.64
C GLU A 223 -17.93 -11.18 8.12
N SER A 224 -17.00 -11.53 9.00
CA SER A 224 -17.25 -11.66 10.44
C SER A 224 -17.05 -10.35 11.22
N SER A 225 -16.56 -9.30 10.57
CA SER A 225 -16.09 -8.11 11.24
C SER A 225 -16.98 -6.88 11.01
N PRO A 226 -17.41 -6.20 12.09
CA PRO A 226 -18.03 -4.90 11.96
C PRO A 226 -17.01 -3.88 11.46
N PHE A 227 -17.48 -2.89 10.70
CA PHE A 227 -16.64 -1.82 10.21
C PHE A 227 -17.20 -0.45 10.58
N ALA A 228 -16.30 0.39 11.09
CA ALA A 228 -16.54 1.81 11.29
C ALA A 228 -15.39 2.56 10.60
N ALA A 229 -15.73 3.30 9.55
CA ALA A 229 -14.75 4.09 8.82
C ALA A 229 -14.03 5.06 9.76
N ALA A 230 -12.70 5.01 9.77
CA ALA A 230 -11.89 5.99 10.48
C ALA A 230 -11.77 7.28 9.65
N SER A 231 -11.67 8.43 10.34
CA SER A 231 -11.43 9.70 9.65
C SER A 231 -10.08 9.69 8.92
N PRO A 232 -9.96 10.29 7.71
CA PRO A 232 -8.70 10.30 6.96
C PRO A 232 -7.52 10.97 7.69
N ASP A 233 -7.79 11.89 8.61
CA ASP A 233 -6.79 12.57 9.45
C ASP A 233 -6.53 11.83 10.78
N SER A 234 -7.20 10.71 11.02
CA SER A 234 -7.04 9.93 12.24
C SER A 234 -5.74 9.13 12.25
N ARG A 235 -5.26 8.81 13.46
CA ARG A 235 -4.11 7.93 13.63
C ARG A 235 -4.28 6.56 13.00
N ALA A 236 -5.50 6.00 12.99
CA ALA A 236 -5.76 4.72 12.34
C ALA A 236 -5.47 4.77 10.83
N ALA A 237 -5.77 5.90 10.16
CA ALA A 237 -5.43 6.10 8.76
C ALA A 237 -3.91 6.18 8.52
N ALA A 238 -3.18 6.85 9.41
CA ALA A 238 -1.71 6.89 9.37
C ALA A 238 -1.10 5.49 9.54
N GLU A 239 -1.65 4.70 10.46
CA GLU A 239 -1.12 3.37 10.78
C GLU A 239 -1.25 2.38 9.61
N VAL A 240 -2.37 2.40 8.88
CA VAL A 240 -2.50 1.61 7.63
C VAL A 240 -1.43 2.02 6.61
N LEU A 241 -1.25 3.33 6.41
CA LEU A 241 -0.22 3.84 5.49
C LEU A 241 1.18 3.37 5.90
N LEU A 242 1.52 3.43 7.18
CA LEU A 242 2.82 3.01 7.69
C LEU A 242 3.09 1.52 7.42
N ARG A 243 2.09 0.65 7.62
CA ARG A 243 2.23 -0.79 7.34
C ARG A 243 2.36 -1.06 5.85
N VAL A 244 1.57 -0.38 5.01
CA VAL A 244 1.67 -0.46 3.55
C VAL A 244 3.06 -0.01 3.07
N GLU A 245 3.55 1.13 3.54
CA GLU A 245 4.86 1.64 3.13
C GLU A 245 6.01 0.74 3.63
N TYR A 246 5.85 0.13 4.80
CA TYR A 246 6.79 -0.87 5.28
C TYR A 246 6.84 -2.08 4.33
N ILE A 247 5.68 -2.62 3.94
CA ILE A 247 5.58 -3.72 2.98
C ILE A 247 6.21 -3.35 1.63
N ASN A 248 6.03 -2.10 1.19
CA ASN A 248 6.62 -1.61 -0.04
C ASN A 248 8.14 -1.58 0.03
N LYS A 249 8.71 -0.96 1.06
CA LYS A 249 10.17 -0.91 1.23
C LYS A 249 10.78 -2.29 1.44
N ALA A 250 10.10 -3.19 2.15
CA ALA A 250 10.58 -4.56 2.33
C ALA A 250 10.66 -5.38 1.02
N ASN A 251 9.90 -4.99 -0.01
CA ASN A 251 9.85 -5.69 -1.30
C ASN A 251 10.48 -4.94 -2.47
N MET A 252 10.54 -3.61 -2.40
CA MET A 252 11.00 -2.72 -3.48
C MET A 252 11.97 -1.62 -3.02
N GLY A 253 12.34 -1.59 -1.73
CA GLY A 253 13.40 -0.72 -1.21
C GLY A 253 14.78 -1.15 -1.70
N CYS A 254 15.82 -0.42 -1.30
CA CYS A 254 17.17 -0.58 -1.84
C CYS A 254 17.68 -2.02 -1.71
N GLY A 255 18.05 -2.63 -2.85
CA GLY A 255 18.60 -3.98 -2.91
C GLY A 255 17.60 -5.10 -2.63
N THR A 256 16.33 -4.76 -2.38
CA THR A 256 15.26 -5.75 -2.25
C THR A 256 14.68 -6.10 -3.62
N MET A 257 14.17 -7.32 -3.73
CA MET A 257 13.73 -7.93 -5.00
C MET A 257 12.51 -8.83 -4.73
N GLY A 258 11.56 -8.31 -3.96
CA GLY A 258 10.40 -9.06 -3.49
C GLY A 258 10.72 -10.15 -2.47
N GLY A 259 9.73 -11.02 -2.24
CA GLY A 259 9.81 -12.18 -1.34
C GLY A 259 9.37 -11.92 0.10
N PHE A 260 9.18 -10.66 0.52
CA PHE A 260 8.68 -10.37 1.87
C PHE A 260 7.16 -10.55 1.95
N ILE A 261 6.73 -11.38 2.89
CA ILE A 261 5.33 -11.65 3.19
C ILE A 261 5.05 -11.28 4.65
N ALA A 262 4.06 -10.42 4.88
CA ALA A 262 3.71 -9.94 6.22
C ALA A 262 2.84 -10.98 6.94
N THR A 263 3.43 -12.09 7.38
CA THR A 263 2.69 -13.15 8.10
C THR A 263 2.38 -12.80 9.54
N GLU A 264 3.15 -11.89 10.12
CA GLU A 264 2.99 -11.41 11.49
C GLU A 264 2.51 -9.95 11.50
N PRO A 265 1.85 -9.51 12.59
CA PRO A 265 1.52 -8.11 12.79
C PRO A 265 2.73 -7.21 12.63
N LEU A 266 2.53 -6.07 11.97
CA LEU A 266 3.52 -5.00 11.84
C LEU A 266 3.26 -3.97 12.96
N PRO A 267 3.92 -4.08 14.13
CA PRO A 267 3.62 -3.22 15.28
C PRO A 267 4.00 -1.78 14.97
N ILE A 268 3.20 -0.84 15.48
CA ILE A 268 3.49 0.59 15.38
C ILE A 268 3.59 1.17 16.78
N GLU A 269 4.72 1.83 17.03
CA GLU A 269 5.02 2.53 18.27
C GLU A 269 5.10 4.02 17.96
N TRP A 270 4.18 4.80 18.53
CA TRP A 270 4.23 6.26 18.44
C TRP A 270 5.04 6.80 19.60
N VAL A 271 6.27 7.18 19.31
CA VAL A 271 7.24 7.67 20.27
C VAL A 271 8.13 8.69 19.59
N THR A 272 8.13 9.91 20.13
CA THR A 272 9.03 10.94 19.63
C THR A 272 10.46 10.61 20.07
N GLU A 273 11.33 10.32 19.11
CA GLU A 273 12.75 10.03 19.36
C GLU A 273 13.62 11.10 18.71
N SER A 274 14.68 11.53 19.42
CA SER A 274 15.74 12.31 18.78
C SER A 274 16.45 11.46 17.73
N PHE A 275 16.77 12.06 16.59
CA PHE A 275 17.57 11.42 15.57
C PHE A 275 19.05 11.22 16.00
N GLY A 276 19.48 11.87 17.10
CA GLY A 276 20.86 11.86 17.59
C GLY A 276 21.74 12.93 16.95
N GLU A 277 21.35 13.43 15.79
CA GLU A 277 21.95 14.61 15.15
C GLU A 277 21.05 15.83 15.38
N PRO A 278 21.58 16.93 15.93
CA PRO A 278 20.77 18.10 16.30
C PRO A 278 20.17 18.84 15.11
N GLU A 279 20.71 18.64 13.90
CA GLU A 279 20.21 19.27 12.67
C GLU A 279 19.03 18.52 12.05
N LEU A 280 18.78 17.26 12.48
CA LEU A 280 17.72 16.43 11.94
C LEU A 280 16.50 16.46 12.85
N ALA A 281 15.34 16.67 12.23
CA ALA A 281 14.07 16.64 12.95
C ALA A 281 13.88 15.27 13.65
N PRO A 282 13.31 15.27 14.88
CA PRO A 282 12.90 14.04 15.56
C PRO A 282 12.02 13.14 14.68
N THR A 283 11.95 11.86 15.05
CA THR A 283 11.04 10.90 14.42
C THR A 283 9.77 10.78 15.24
N ASP A 284 8.66 10.42 14.60
CA ASP A 284 7.35 10.33 15.23
C ASP A 284 7.05 8.94 15.81
N GLY A 285 7.86 7.94 15.45
CA GLY A 285 7.73 6.59 15.96
C GLY A 285 8.50 5.55 15.17
N ARG A 286 8.07 4.29 15.34
CA ARG A 286 8.58 3.10 14.65
C ARG A 286 7.45 2.23 14.11
N VAL A 287 7.61 1.70 12.90
CA VAL A 287 6.80 0.60 12.35
C VAL A 287 7.70 -0.61 12.16
N ASN A 288 7.39 -1.70 12.86
CA ASN A 288 8.20 -2.92 12.91
C ASN A 288 9.70 -2.62 13.16
N GLY A 289 9.98 -1.70 14.09
CA GLY A 289 11.33 -1.25 14.44
C GLY A 289 11.94 -0.16 13.54
N VAL A 290 11.38 0.10 12.36
CA VAL A 290 11.84 1.13 11.41
C VAL A 290 11.27 2.49 11.77
N ARG A 291 12.14 3.50 11.92
CA ARG A 291 11.72 4.86 12.27
C ARG A 291 10.89 5.51 11.16
N PHE A 292 9.94 6.35 11.54
CA PHE A 292 9.13 7.11 10.59
C PHE A 292 8.91 8.56 11.01
N ARG A 293 8.53 9.37 10.02
CA ARG A 293 7.89 10.68 10.22
C ARG A 293 6.49 10.67 9.63
N ALA A 294 5.57 11.38 10.25
CA ALA A 294 4.18 11.44 9.84
C ALA A 294 3.64 12.87 10.02
N VAL A 295 3.12 13.45 8.93
CA VAL A 295 2.52 14.79 8.93
C VAL A 295 1.10 14.69 8.43
N SER A 296 0.14 15.17 9.23
CA SER A 296 -1.27 15.25 8.82
C SER A 296 -1.64 16.67 8.42
N THR A 297 -2.40 16.82 7.34
CA THR A 297 -3.06 18.08 6.97
C THR A 297 -4.55 17.84 6.77
N ALA A 298 -5.38 18.81 7.15
CA ALA A 298 -6.83 18.68 7.04
C ALA A 298 -7.31 18.48 5.58
N SER A 299 -6.54 18.94 4.58
CA SER A 299 -6.91 18.84 3.17
C SER A 299 -6.31 17.64 2.43
N ALA A 300 -5.17 17.08 2.88
CA ALA A 300 -4.48 16.00 2.19
C ALA A 300 -4.35 14.70 3.01
N GLY A 301 -4.88 14.67 4.24
CA GLY A 301 -4.71 13.53 5.14
C GLY A 301 -3.26 13.39 5.60
N TRP A 302 -2.84 12.15 5.84
CA TRP A 302 -1.48 11.83 6.27
C TRP A 302 -0.50 11.72 5.10
N THR A 303 0.67 12.30 5.31
CA THR A 303 1.91 12.05 4.59
C THR A 303 2.87 11.33 5.52
N ILE A 304 3.41 10.20 5.09
CA ILE A 304 4.37 9.41 5.88
C ILE A 304 5.70 9.27 5.15
N GLU A 305 6.77 9.17 5.93
CA GLU A 305 8.12 8.89 5.48
C GLU A 305 8.71 7.78 6.35
N LEU A 306 9.07 6.64 5.76
CA LEU A 306 9.85 5.63 6.46
C LEU A 306 11.35 5.88 6.22
N LEU A 307 12.09 5.95 7.32
CA LEU A 307 13.53 6.23 7.34
C LEU A 307 14.33 4.93 7.16
N ALA A 308 14.03 4.24 6.07
CA ALA A 308 14.69 3.02 5.61
C ALA A 308 14.91 3.12 4.09
N CYS A 309 15.98 2.45 3.64
CA CYS A 309 16.30 2.31 2.23
C CYS A 309 15.33 1.33 1.55
#